data_AF-A0A7C7H1J3-F1
#
_entry.id   AF-A0A7C7H1J3-F1
#
_cell.length_a   1.000
_cell.length_b   1.000
_cell.length_c   1.000
_cell.angle_alpha   90.00
_cell.angle_beta   90.00
_cell.angle_gamma   90.00
#
_symmetry.space_group_name_H-M   'P 1'
#
loop_
_entity.id
_entity.type
_entity.pdbx_description
1 polymer ?
#
loop_
_entity_poly.entity_id
_entity_poly.type
_entity_poly.pdbx_seq_one_letter_code
_entity_poly.pdbx_strand_id
1 'polypeptide(L)' 'MGTDTCVLSYTPPTGIAELPSPDKHLLFITDILGRTTLPVPNRVLIYKYSDGSVEKRIQLER' A
#
# COMPACT_ATOMS: atom_id res chain seq x y z
N MET A 1 50.90 -2.68 -35.77
CA MET A 1 49.60 -3.34 -35.55
C MET A 1 49.13 -2.91 -34.16
N GLY A 2 48.47 -1.75 -34.07
CA GLY A 2 47.99 -1.20 -32.80
C GLY A 2 46.64 -1.80 -32.46
N THR A 3 46.49 -2.38 -31.28
CA THR A 3 45.21 -2.92 -30.81
C THR A 3 44.45 -1.81 -30.07
N ASP A 4 43.57 -1.13 -30.79
CA ASP A 4 42.62 -0.20 -30.21
C ASP A 4 41.70 -0.96 -29.25
N THR A 5 41.93 -0.80 -27.95
CA THR A 5 41.11 -1.43 -26.92
C THR A 5 40.03 -0.44 -26.51
N CYS A 6 38.79 -0.70 -26.93
CA CYS A 6 37.65 0.11 -26.52
C CYS A 6 37.16 -0.37 -25.15
N VAL A 7 37.22 0.48 -24.12
CA VAL A 7 36.73 0.16 -22.78
C VAL A 7 35.22 0.38 -22.74
N LEU A 8 34.46 -0.70 -22.58
CA LEU A 8 33.03 -0.65 -22.38
C LEU A 8 32.73 -0.40 -20.88
N SER A 9 32.39 0.84 -20.52
CA SER A 9 31.92 1.18 -19.18
C SER A 9 30.41 0.99 -19.07
N TYR A 10 29.97 0.08 -18.20
CA TYR A 10 28.56 -0.15 -17.86
C TYR A 10 28.31 0.16 -16.38
N THR A 11 27.34 1.03 -16.09
CA THR A 11 26.83 1.26 -14.74
C THR A 11 25.54 0.47 -14.52
N PRO A 12 25.48 -0.42 -13.52
CA PRO A 12 24.25 -1.14 -13.21
C PRO A 12 23.16 -0.16 -12.74
N PRO A 13 21.88 -0.46 -13.02
CA PRO A 13 20.79 0.36 -12.49
C PRO A 13 20.82 0.32 -10.95
N THR A 14 20.71 1.50 -10.34
CA THR A 14 20.49 1.61 -8.89
C THR A 14 18.99 1.71 -8.64
N GLY A 15 18.50 0.95 -7.67
CA GLY A 15 17.10 0.96 -7.25
C GLY A 15 16.93 1.65 -5.91
N ILE A 16 15.74 2.19 -5.67
CA ILE A 16 15.33 2.63 -4.33
C ILE A 16 14.77 1.39 -3.62
N ALA A 17 15.36 1.03 -2.48
CA ALA A 17 14.80 -0.02 -1.64
C ALA A 17 13.47 0.44 -1.03
N GLU A 18 12.46 -0.43 -1.02
CA GLU A 18 11.23 -0.14 -0.31
C GLU A 18 11.52 -0.03 1.20
N LEU A 19 10.97 1.02 1.81
CA LEU A 19 10.99 1.14 3.26
C LEU A 19 10.07 0.07 3.86
N PRO A 20 10.43 -0.51 5.02
CA PRO A 20 9.51 -1.40 5.72
C PRO A 20 8.21 -0.64 6.02
N SER A 21 7.08 -1.28 5.72
CA SER A 21 5.78 -0.71 6.04
C SER A 21 5.64 -0.60 7.56
N PRO A 22 5.17 0.54 8.08
CA PRO A 22 4.87 0.66 9.51
C PRO A 22 3.76 -0.33 9.92
N ASP A 23 3.69 -0.66 11.20
CA ASP A 23 2.67 -1.56 11.72
C ASP A 23 1.26 -1.04 11.38
N LYS A 24 0.45 -1.93 10.79
CA LYS A 24 -0.89 -1.63 10.31
C LYS A 24 -1.90 -1.76 11.44
N HIS A 25 -2.37 -0.62 11.94
CA HIS A 25 -3.38 -0.53 13.00
C HIS A 25 -4.66 0.12 12.49
N LEU A 26 -5.81 -0.43 12.85
CA LEU A 26 -7.12 0.14 12.52
C LEU A 26 -7.33 1.42 13.33
N LEU A 27 -7.59 2.55 12.65
CA LEU A 27 -7.87 3.83 13.30
C LEU A 27 -9.37 3.98 13.57
N PHE A 28 -10.18 3.90 12.51
CA PHE A 28 -11.63 4.02 12.58
C PHE A 28 -12.29 3.45 11.35
N ILE A 29 -13.59 3.17 11.47
CA ILE A 29 -14.44 2.64 10.41
C ILE A 29 -15.45 3.72 10.06
N THR A 30 -15.64 3.97 8.77
CA THR A 30 -16.63 4.92 8.26
C THR A 30 -17.63 4.25 7.34
N ASP A 31 -18.83 4.79 7.28
CA ASP A 31 -19.78 4.48 6.21
C ASP A 31 -19.42 5.21 4.90
N ILE A 32 -20.21 4.98 3.85
CA ILE A 32 -20.02 5.64 2.55
C ILE A 32 -20.17 7.17 2.59
N LEU A 33 -20.79 7.70 3.64
CA LEU A 33 -20.99 9.14 3.84
C LEU A 33 -19.87 9.75 4.73
N GLY A 34 -18.89 8.97 5.14
CA GLY A 34 -17.76 9.41 5.96
C GLY A 34 -18.05 9.51 7.44
N ARG A 35 -19.18 9.00 7.93
CA ARG A 35 -19.53 9.01 9.36
C ARG A 35 -18.89 7.83 10.07
N THR A 36 -18.30 8.05 11.24
CA THR A 36 -17.72 6.97 12.05
C THR A 36 -18.80 6.01 12.53
N THR A 37 -18.58 4.72 12.33
CA THR A 37 -19.56 3.66 12.66
C THR A 37 -18.85 2.43 13.23
N LEU A 38 -19.62 1.56 13.87
CA LEU A 38 -19.18 0.22 14.24
C LEU A 38 -19.32 -0.75 13.05
N PRO A 39 -18.69 -1.94 13.12
CA PRO A 39 -18.88 -3.00 12.13
C PRO A 39 -20.33 -3.49 12.14
N VAL A 40 -21.11 -3.03 11.17
CA VAL A 40 -22.51 -3.43 10.97
C VAL A 40 -22.59 -4.26 9.68
N PRO A 41 -23.18 -5.46 9.73
CA PRO A 41 -23.30 -6.29 8.53
C PRO A 41 -24.34 -5.73 7.56
N ASN A 42 -24.37 -6.29 6.36
CA ASN A 42 -25.17 -5.86 5.21
C ASN A 42 -24.97 -4.38 4.84
N ARG A 43 -23.80 -3.83 5.18
CA ARG A 43 -23.41 -2.45 4.87
C ARG A 43 -22.00 -2.40 4.29
N VAL A 44 -21.78 -1.43 3.41
CA VAL A 44 -20.45 -1.10 2.91
C VAL A 44 -19.72 -0.30 3.97
N LEU A 45 -18.61 -0.84 4.46
CA LEU A 45 -17.78 -0.23 5.49
C LEU A 45 -16.40 0.08 4.93
N ILE A 46 -15.88 1.24 5.30
CA ILE A 46 -14.57 1.74 4.88
C ILE A 46 -13.67 1.79 6.12
N TYR A 47 -12.68 0.91 6.18
CA TYR A 47 -11.71 0.79 7.26
C TYR A 47 -10.48 1.63 6.92
N LYS A 48 -10.09 2.56 7.81
CA LYS A 48 -8.90 3.40 7.63
C LYS A 48 -7.81 2.98 8.61
N TYR A 49 -6.60 2.81 8.11
CA TYR A 49 -5.46 2.32 8.87
C TYR A 49 -4.38 3.38 9.07
N SER A 50 -3.51 3.16 10.06
CA SER A 50 -2.40 4.05 10.44
C SER A 50 -1.36 4.26 9.35
N ASP A 51 -1.19 3.27 8.47
CA ASP A 51 -0.31 3.31 7.30
C ASP A 51 -0.89 4.13 6.12
N GLY A 52 -2.08 4.72 6.29
CA GLY A 52 -2.80 5.43 5.24
C GLY A 52 -3.57 4.52 4.28
N SER A 53 -3.50 3.20 4.46
CA SER A 53 -4.28 2.26 3.65
C SER A 53 -5.77 2.31 4.02
N VAL A 54 -6.61 1.95 3.04
CA VAL A 54 -8.06 1.92 3.18
C VAL A 54 -8.60 0.60 2.63
N GLU A 55 -9.42 -0.08 3.42
CA GLU A 55 -10.11 -1.31 2.99
C GLU A 55 -11.62 -1.11 2.93
N LYS A 56 -12.23 -1.58 1.84
CA LYS A 56 -13.68 -1.58 1.66
C LYS A 56 -14.19 -2.99 1.90
N ARG A 57 -15.07 -3.17 2.89
CA ARG A 57 -15.60 -4.49 3.28
C ARG A 57 -17.13 -4.48 3.27
N ILE A 58 -17.71 -5.60 2.85
CA ILE A 58 -19.13 -5.90 2.98
C ILE A 58 -19.22 -7.23 3.73
N GLN A 59 -19.72 -7.21 4.95
CA GLN A 59 -20.00 -8.44 5.70
C GLN A 59 -21.47 -8.78 5.53
N LEU A 60 -21.79 -9.89 4.89
CA LEU A 60 -23.16 -10.38 4.75
C LEU A 60 -23.50 -11.24 5.98
N GLU A 61 -24.71 -11.08 6.54
CA GLU A 61 -25.24 -12.04 7.51
C GLU A 61 -25.59 -13.35 6.80
N ARG A 62 -25.49 -14.48 7.51
CA ARG A 62 -25.71 -15.83 6.95
C ARG A 62 -27.19 -16.19 6.89
#